data_AF-A0A8H5RHW3-F1
#
_entry.id   AF-A0A8H5RHW3-F1
#
_cell.length_a   1.000
_cell.length_b   1.000
_cell.length_c   1.000
_cell.angle_alpha   90.00
_cell.angle_beta   90.00
_cell.angle_gamma   90.00
#
_symmetry.space_group_name_H-M   'P 1'
#
loop_
_entity.id
_entity.type
_entity.pdbx_description
1 polymer ?
#
loop_
_entity_poly.entity_id
_entity_poly.type
_entity_poly.pdbx_seq_one_letter_code
_entity_poly.pdbx_strand_id
1 'polypeptide(L)'
;MSYPRKLPEAVDALIGFRVECHDKNGNFANQHSINFSSIRPRCYISDADFWHAAEDHLSWKHIRTPFVSFFRSWERALNWRKRLIERGGKGVMIVAVWLKGLSGVYDAYNIAQRLVACQGPSSNSRLRQNLDNCRGELLVQGGIDYMEYRILACFEGDSLEIERRSISPLLKSPEHKLVVSIPRGTLPIYGNFNLSITHQLEYEMLSLTGVQNDAKLCALVLAMCDCEMERKGENKKMTIKATEYCGHYMSKSVIGRYNYSFDISY
;
A
#
# COMPACT_ATOMS: atom_id res chain seq x y z
N MET A 1 15.53 -5.90 28.23
CA MET A 1 15.22 -4.76 27.34
C MET A 1 13.88 -4.19 27.77
N SER A 2 13.74 -2.88 27.95
CA SER A 2 12.45 -2.29 28.37
C SER A 2 11.68 -1.83 27.13
N TYR A 3 10.50 -2.40 26.89
CA TYR A 3 9.60 -1.94 25.82
C TYR A 3 8.70 -0.78 26.29
N PRO A 4 8.14 0.01 25.36
CA PRO A 4 7.14 1.02 25.70
C PRO A 4 5.91 0.41 26.39
N ARG A 5 5.35 1.10 27.39
CA ARG A 5 4.22 0.61 28.19
C ARG A 5 2.87 0.64 27.46
N LYS A 6 2.71 1.55 26.49
CA LYS A 6 1.47 1.73 25.72
C LYS A 6 1.71 1.30 24.29
N LEU A 7 0.74 0.61 23.69
CA LEU A 7 0.74 0.31 22.26
C LEU A 7 0.78 1.61 21.42
N PRO A 8 1.33 1.55 20.19
CA PRO A 8 1.23 2.67 19.26
C PRO A 8 -0.23 2.92 18.88
N GLU A 9 -0.54 4.18 18.58
CA GLU A 9 -1.85 4.52 18.02
C GLU A 9 -1.94 4.00 16.59
N ALA A 10 -3.10 3.42 16.25
CA ALA A 10 -3.40 3.07 14.87
C ALA A 10 -3.53 4.33 14.02
N VAL A 11 -3.13 4.24 12.76
CA VAL A 11 -3.18 5.35 11.81
C VAL A 11 -4.32 5.19 10.82
N ASP A 12 -4.92 6.31 10.43
CA ASP A 12 -5.98 6.33 9.43
C ASP A 12 -5.41 6.36 8.00
N ALA A 13 -5.07 5.19 7.46
CA ALA A 13 -4.61 5.05 6.08
C ALA A 13 -5.76 4.70 5.14
N LEU A 14 -5.82 5.34 3.97
CA LEU A 14 -6.82 5.03 2.94
C LEU A 14 -6.41 3.83 2.09
N ILE A 15 -5.23 3.91 1.48
CA ILE A 15 -4.69 2.93 0.54
C ILE A 15 -3.32 2.45 1.04
N GLY A 16 -3.06 1.15 0.88
CA GLY A 16 -1.74 0.56 1.04
C GLY A 16 -1.35 -0.24 -0.20
N PHE A 17 -0.07 -0.21 -0.55
CA PHE A 17 0.51 -0.97 -1.65
C PHE A 17 1.43 -2.05 -1.11
N ARG A 18 1.20 -3.30 -1.49
CA ARG A 18 2.05 -4.42 -1.08
C ARG A 18 2.69 -5.04 -2.30
N VAL A 19 3.99 -5.24 -2.26
CA VAL A 19 4.71 -5.88 -3.36
C VAL A 19 4.94 -7.33 -3.00
N GLU A 20 4.51 -8.19 -3.91
CA GLU A 20 4.51 -9.63 -3.77
C GLU A 20 5.41 -10.27 -4.81
N CYS A 21 5.97 -11.43 -4.47
CA CYS A 21 6.85 -12.21 -5.33
C CYS A 21 6.47 -13.67 -5.16
N HIS A 22 5.84 -14.24 -6.19
CA HIS A 22 5.31 -15.60 -6.21
C HIS A 22 6.30 -16.59 -6.87
N ASP A 23 7.59 -16.36 -6.67
CA ASP A 23 8.63 -17.26 -7.17
C ASP A 23 8.55 -18.60 -6.41
N LYS A 24 8.79 -19.70 -7.12
CA LYS A 24 8.95 -21.03 -6.52
C LYS A 24 10.26 -21.15 -5.75
N ASN A 25 11.20 -20.23 -5.97
CA ASN A 25 12.48 -20.19 -5.29
C ASN A 25 12.38 -19.43 -3.94
N GLY A 26 12.58 -20.14 -2.83
CA GLY A 26 12.38 -19.63 -1.46
C GLY A 26 13.29 -18.46 -1.03
N ASN A 27 14.27 -18.09 -1.85
CA ASN A 27 15.15 -16.94 -1.63
C ASN A 27 14.49 -15.59 -1.98
N PHE A 28 13.46 -15.61 -2.85
CA PHE A 28 12.76 -14.41 -3.33
C PHE A 28 11.27 -14.44 -3.03
N ALA A 29 10.71 -15.64 -2.85
CA ALA A 29 9.32 -15.81 -2.50
C ALA A 29 9.03 -15.05 -1.20
N ASN A 30 8.09 -14.12 -1.27
CA ASN A 30 7.33 -13.83 -0.08
C ASN A 30 6.69 -15.16 0.30
N GLN A 31 7.06 -15.74 1.45
CA GLN A 31 6.51 -17.03 1.93
C GLN A 31 5.02 -16.92 2.33
N HIS A 32 4.31 -15.97 1.75
CA HIS A 32 2.89 -15.74 1.92
C HIS A 32 2.20 -16.34 0.70
N SER A 33 1.42 -17.40 0.90
CA SER A 33 0.47 -17.82 -0.12
C SER A 33 -0.62 -16.76 -0.19
N ILE A 34 -0.56 -15.85 -1.15
CA ILE A 34 -1.75 -15.09 -1.53
C ILE A 34 -2.65 -16.06 -2.28
N ASN A 35 -3.75 -16.41 -1.64
CA ASN A 35 -4.98 -16.57 -2.38
C ASN A 35 -5.46 -15.14 -2.62
N PHE A 36 -5.74 -14.71 -3.87
CA PHE A 36 -6.12 -13.32 -4.24
C PHE A 36 -7.31 -12.73 -3.48
N SER A 37 -7.85 -13.52 -2.55
CA SER A 37 -8.87 -13.21 -1.61
C SER A 37 -8.31 -12.73 -0.25
N SER A 38 -7.17 -13.20 0.29
CA SER A 38 -6.66 -12.77 1.62
C SER A 38 -5.15 -12.50 1.66
N ILE A 39 -4.74 -11.61 2.57
CA ILE A 39 -3.32 -11.33 2.86
C ILE A 39 -3.06 -11.67 4.34
N ARG A 40 -2.37 -12.78 4.59
CA ARG A 40 -2.21 -13.32 5.95
C ARG A 40 -0.78 -13.10 6.49
N PRO A 41 -0.62 -12.78 7.79
CA PRO A 41 0.68 -12.75 8.42
C PRO A 41 1.26 -14.17 8.58
N ARG A 42 2.54 -14.26 8.94
CA ARG A 42 3.23 -15.57 9.10
C ARG A 42 2.91 -16.28 10.41
N CYS A 43 2.35 -15.57 11.38
CA CYS A 43 1.85 -16.12 12.62
C CYS A 43 0.78 -15.19 13.20
N TYR A 44 0.02 -15.70 14.17
CA TYR A 44 -0.80 -14.91 15.07
C TYR A 44 -0.14 -14.97 16.44
N ILE A 45 0.01 -13.83 17.10
CA ILE A 45 0.53 -13.75 18.47
C ILE A 45 -0.41 -12.86 19.29
N SER A 46 -0.34 -12.99 20.60
CA SER A 46 -1.07 -12.12 21.52
C SER A 46 -0.53 -10.68 21.48
N ASP A 47 -1.37 -9.70 21.82
CA ASP A 47 -0.95 -8.30 21.90
C ASP A 47 0.14 -8.05 22.95
N ALA A 48 0.28 -8.95 23.94
CA ALA A 48 1.34 -8.86 24.95
C ALA A 48 2.75 -8.96 24.35
N ASP A 49 2.87 -9.53 23.16
CA ASP A 49 4.15 -9.73 22.45
C ASP A 49 4.38 -8.69 21.32
N PHE A 50 3.51 -7.68 21.20
CA PHE A 50 3.52 -6.71 20.11
C PHE A 50 4.90 -6.10 19.86
N TRP A 51 5.52 -5.54 20.90
CA TRP A 51 6.76 -4.78 20.76
C TRP A 51 7.94 -5.65 20.35
N HIS A 52 8.03 -6.87 20.89
CA HIS A 52 9.07 -7.81 20.51
C HIS A 52 8.90 -8.25 19.05
N ALA A 53 7.67 -8.56 18.65
CA ALA A 53 7.40 -8.95 17.27
C ALA A 53 7.60 -7.80 16.30
N ALA A 54 7.29 -6.56 16.69
CA ALA A 54 7.52 -5.38 15.88
C ALA A 54 9.01 -5.10 15.71
N GLU A 55 9.79 -5.25 16.77
CA GLU A 55 11.25 -5.17 16.71
C GLU A 55 11.83 -6.23 15.78
N ASP A 56 11.40 -7.49 15.90
CA ASP A 56 11.83 -8.58 15.03
C ASP A 56 11.48 -8.31 13.55
N HIS A 57 10.26 -7.84 13.31
CA HIS A 57 9.74 -7.51 11.98
C HIS A 57 10.56 -6.38 11.34
N LEU A 58 10.70 -5.25 12.02
CA LEU A 58 11.35 -4.05 11.51
C LEU A 58 12.89 -4.17 11.46
N SER A 59 13.45 -5.11 12.22
CA SER A 59 14.87 -5.51 12.10
C SER A 59 15.13 -6.46 10.91
N TRP A 60 14.09 -6.82 10.15
CA TRP A 60 14.13 -7.79 9.05
C TRP A 60 14.74 -9.13 9.47
N LYS A 61 14.45 -9.58 10.69
CA LYS A 61 14.84 -10.93 11.10
C LYS A 61 14.01 -11.94 10.33
N HIS A 62 14.59 -13.10 10.02
CA HIS A 62 13.86 -14.21 9.38
C HIS A 62 12.95 -14.94 10.39
N ILE A 63 12.09 -14.19 11.08
CA ILE A 63 11.18 -14.65 12.12
C ILE A 63 9.74 -14.40 11.65
N ARG A 64 8.84 -15.32 12.00
CA ARG A 64 7.41 -15.18 11.73
C ARG A 64 6.82 -14.13 12.66
N THR A 65 6.08 -13.18 12.09
CA THR A 65 5.52 -12.02 12.81
C THR A 65 4.04 -11.83 12.43
N PRO A 66 3.22 -11.19 13.29
CA PRO A 66 1.80 -10.94 13.03
C PRO A 66 1.55 -9.77 12.07
N PHE A 67 2.61 -9.13 11.60
CA PHE A 67 2.54 -7.95 10.75
C PHE A 67 2.67 -8.31 9.27
N VAL A 68 1.91 -7.58 8.47
CA VAL A 68 2.02 -7.52 7.02
C VAL A 68 2.43 -6.10 6.64
N SER A 69 3.55 -5.95 5.94
CA SER A 69 4.04 -4.65 5.46
C SER A 69 3.29 -4.17 4.21
N PHE A 70 2.99 -2.88 4.20
CA PHE A 70 2.50 -2.12 3.06
C PHE A 70 3.30 -0.82 2.91
N PHE A 71 3.36 -0.29 1.69
CA PHE A 71 3.87 1.04 1.38
C PHE A 71 2.71 2.03 1.25
N ARG A 72 2.88 3.23 1.80
CA ARG A 72 1.97 4.36 1.54
C ARG A 72 2.11 4.95 0.14
N SER A 73 3.31 4.84 -0.42
CA SER A 73 3.69 5.48 -1.68
C SER A 73 3.75 4.47 -2.80
N TRP A 74 3.17 4.84 -3.94
CA TRP A 74 3.20 4.05 -5.15
C TRP A 74 4.61 4.01 -5.74
N GLU A 75 5.34 5.14 -5.78
CA GLU A 75 6.74 5.17 -6.17
C GLU A 75 7.61 4.23 -5.33
N ARG A 76 7.39 4.15 -4.01
CA ARG A 76 8.12 3.19 -3.15
C ARG A 76 7.79 1.74 -3.51
N ALA A 77 6.53 1.43 -3.81
CA ALA A 77 6.13 0.10 -4.25
C ALA A 77 6.77 -0.27 -5.60
N LEU A 78 6.79 0.65 -6.57
CA LEU A 78 7.47 0.46 -7.86
C LEU A 78 8.98 0.21 -7.69
N ASN A 79 9.63 0.98 -6.82
CA ASN A 79 11.05 0.82 -6.51
C ASN A 79 11.34 -0.53 -5.82
N TRP A 80 10.46 -0.98 -4.92
CA TRP A 80 10.59 -2.28 -4.29
C TRP A 80 10.39 -3.43 -5.28
N ARG A 81 9.40 -3.32 -6.16
CA ARG A 81 9.20 -4.22 -7.30
C ARG A 81 10.46 -4.33 -8.16
N LYS A 82 11.03 -3.20 -8.56
CA LYS A 82 12.28 -3.16 -9.33
C LYS A 82 13.40 -3.94 -8.63
N ARG A 83 13.60 -3.72 -7.32
CA ARG A 83 14.61 -4.44 -6.53
C ARG A 83 14.38 -5.96 -6.51
N LEU A 84 13.13 -6.41 -6.42
CA LEU A 84 12.82 -7.85 -6.43
C LEU A 84 13.11 -8.47 -7.81
N ILE A 85 12.75 -7.79 -8.89
CA ILE A 85 13.03 -8.23 -10.26
C ILE A 85 14.54 -8.26 -10.54
N GLU A 86 15.28 -7.21 -10.16
CA GLU A 86 16.74 -7.14 -10.33
C GLU A 86 17.47 -8.25 -9.55
N ARG A 87 16.87 -8.74 -8.48
CA ARG A 87 17.37 -9.89 -7.71
C ARG A 87 17.00 -11.24 -8.32
N GLY A 88 16.23 -11.27 -9.40
CA GLY A 88 15.80 -12.48 -10.10
C GLY A 88 14.46 -13.04 -9.64
N GLY A 89 13.69 -12.31 -8.83
CA GLY A 89 12.35 -12.71 -8.42
C GLY A 89 11.37 -12.78 -9.61
N LYS A 90 10.43 -13.72 -9.55
CA LYS A 90 9.40 -13.97 -10.56
C LYS A 90 8.00 -13.92 -9.96
N GLY A 91 6.98 -13.72 -10.80
CA GLY A 91 5.61 -13.52 -10.33
C GLY A 91 5.52 -12.31 -9.40
N VAL A 92 6.24 -11.24 -9.75
CA VAL A 92 6.28 -10.00 -8.98
C VAL A 92 5.07 -9.16 -9.34
N MET A 93 4.34 -8.71 -8.33
CA MET A 93 3.15 -7.89 -8.51
C MET A 93 3.01 -6.84 -7.40
N ILE A 94 2.28 -5.77 -7.68
CA ILE A 94 1.88 -4.80 -6.67
C ILE A 94 0.39 -4.96 -6.42
N VAL A 95 0.01 -5.19 -5.17
CA VAL A 95 -1.38 -5.32 -4.72
C VAL A 95 -1.78 -4.02 -4.05
N ALA A 96 -2.81 -3.36 -4.56
CA ALA A 96 -3.39 -2.17 -3.95
C ALA A 96 -4.57 -2.56 -3.06
N VAL A 97 -4.59 -2.03 -1.84
CA VAL A 97 -5.55 -2.44 -0.80
C VAL A 97 -6.21 -1.23 -0.15
N TRP A 98 -7.52 -1.36 0.10
CA TRP A 98 -8.31 -0.46 0.92
C TRP A 98 -8.09 -0.67 2.43
N LEU A 99 -7.31 0.20 3.05
CA LEU A 99 -6.96 0.12 4.47
C LEU A 99 -7.93 0.89 5.38
N LYS A 100 -8.78 1.76 4.83
CA LYS A 100 -9.69 2.57 5.65
C LYS A 100 -10.64 1.69 6.46
N GLY A 101 -10.72 1.99 7.75
CA GLY A 101 -11.56 1.24 8.70
C GLY A 101 -11.04 -0.15 9.03
N LEU A 102 -9.83 -0.52 8.58
CA LEU A 102 -9.14 -1.71 9.06
C LEU A 102 -8.49 -1.38 10.42
N SER A 103 -8.73 -2.22 11.43
CA SER A 103 -8.08 -2.10 12.73
C SER A 103 -6.62 -2.57 12.67
N GLY A 104 -5.79 -2.11 13.61
CA GLY A 104 -4.41 -2.61 13.72
C GLY A 104 -3.48 -2.19 12.58
N VAL A 105 -3.76 -1.04 11.94
CA VAL A 105 -2.87 -0.42 10.95
C VAL A 105 -1.97 0.57 11.68
N TYR A 106 -0.66 0.34 11.65
CA TYR A 106 0.31 1.14 12.39
C TYR A 106 1.36 1.76 11.47
N ASP A 107 1.90 2.91 11.87
CA ASP A 107 3.05 3.52 11.22
C ASP A 107 4.35 2.82 11.68
N ALA A 108 5.04 2.18 10.73
CA ALA A 108 6.27 1.43 11.00
C ALA A 108 7.39 2.33 11.55
N TYR A 109 7.49 3.55 11.05
CA TYR A 109 8.51 4.51 11.45
C TYR A 109 8.30 4.99 12.89
N ASN A 110 7.06 5.30 13.27
CA ASN A 110 6.71 5.69 14.64
C ASN A 110 7.03 4.57 15.65
N ILE A 111 6.74 3.31 15.28
CA ILE A 111 7.10 2.14 16.08
C ILE A 111 8.62 2.01 16.20
N ALA A 112 9.33 2.05 15.06
CA ALA A 112 10.79 1.92 15.01
C ALA A 112 11.48 3.00 15.85
N GLN A 113 11.04 4.26 15.76
CA GLN A 113 11.58 5.36 16.55
C GLN A 113 11.44 5.13 18.06
N ARG A 114 10.26 4.67 18.52
CA ARG A 114 10.03 4.37 19.94
C ARG A 114 10.94 3.24 20.43
N LEU A 115 11.08 2.17 19.64
CA LEU A 115 11.97 1.06 19.95
C LEU A 115 13.45 1.49 20.00
N VAL A 116 13.90 2.29 19.03
CA VAL A 116 15.28 2.81 18.99
C VAL A 116 15.56 3.76 20.17
N ALA A 117 14.59 4.56 20.59
CA ALA A 117 14.72 5.41 21.78
C ALA A 117 14.91 4.57 23.06
N CYS A 118 14.19 3.46 23.20
CA CYS A 118 14.34 2.53 24.33
C CYS A 118 15.69 1.78 24.35
N GLN A 119 16.36 1.67 23.21
CA GLN A 119 17.67 0.99 23.09
C GLN A 119 18.86 1.85 23.52
N GLY A 120 18.67 3.16 23.70
CA GLY A 120 19.73 4.09 24.05
C GLY A 120 20.61 4.51 22.86
N PRO A 121 21.37 5.61 22.99
CA PRO A 121 22.10 6.23 21.87
C PRO A 121 23.28 5.40 21.35
N SER A 122 23.84 4.48 22.14
CA SER A 122 25.00 3.63 21.78
C SER A 122 24.64 2.31 21.10
N SER A 123 23.35 1.99 20.92
CA SER A 123 22.92 0.76 20.27
C SER A 123 23.23 0.75 18.78
N ASN A 124 23.94 -0.29 18.31
CA ASN A 124 24.18 -0.58 16.88
C ASN A 124 23.18 -1.62 16.34
N SER A 125 21.91 -1.55 16.75
CA SER A 125 20.90 -2.52 16.33
C SER A 125 20.61 -2.43 14.83
N ARG A 126 20.24 -3.56 14.23
CA ARG A 126 19.74 -3.61 12.83
C ARG A 126 18.54 -2.69 12.63
N LEU A 127 17.66 -2.59 13.63
CA LEU A 127 16.51 -1.68 13.60
C LEU A 127 16.95 -0.23 13.37
N ARG A 128 17.99 0.23 14.07
CA ARG A 128 18.52 1.59 13.87
C ARG A 128 19.09 1.79 12.47
N GLN A 129 19.81 0.80 11.95
CA GLN A 129 20.36 0.84 10.58
C GLN A 129 19.25 0.87 9.52
N ASN A 130 18.10 0.26 9.81
CA ASN A 130 16.95 0.18 8.92
C ASN A 130 15.92 1.30 9.11
N LEU A 131 16.14 2.25 10.03
CA LEU A 131 15.12 3.22 10.44
C LEU A 131 14.53 4.01 9.26
N ASP A 132 15.37 4.40 8.30
CA ASP A 132 14.90 5.11 7.10
C ASP A 132 14.08 4.23 6.15
N ASN A 133 14.28 2.90 6.15
CA ASN A 133 13.46 1.98 5.38
C ASN A 133 12.03 1.89 5.92
N CYS A 134 11.81 2.16 7.21
CA CYS A 134 10.48 2.17 7.84
C CYS A 134 9.65 3.41 7.46
N ARG A 135 10.26 4.49 6.95
CA ARG A 135 9.55 5.72 6.59
C ARG A 135 8.52 5.46 5.51
N GLY A 136 7.23 5.68 5.78
CA GLY A 136 6.16 5.45 4.82
C GLY A 136 5.82 3.97 4.61
N GLU A 137 6.30 3.07 5.48
CA GLU A 137 5.80 1.71 5.63
C GLU A 137 4.64 1.70 6.66
N LEU A 138 3.64 0.88 6.39
CA LEU A 138 2.51 0.58 7.25
C LEU A 138 2.58 -0.89 7.66
N LEU A 139 2.36 -1.16 8.94
CA LEU A 139 2.21 -2.50 9.47
C LEU A 139 0.74 -2.80 9.72
N VAL A 140 0.20 -3.82 9.07
CA VAL A 140 -1.14 -4.33 9.35
C VAL A 140 -1.00 -5.56 10.24
N GLN A 141 -1.46 -5.47 11.49
CA GLN A 141 -1.50 -6.60 12.42
C GLN A 141 -2.68 -7.52 12.08
N GLY A 142 -2.45 -8.83 12.04
CA GLY A 142 -3.49 -9.82 11.74
C GLY A 142 -3.79 -10.01 10.25
N GLY A 143 -3.35 -9.08 9.40
CA GLY A 143 -3.51 -9.14 7.95
C GLY A 143 -4.88 -8.63 7.47
N ILE A 144 -5.33 -9.14 6.33
CA ILE A 144 -6.57 -8.78 5.66
C ILE A 144 -7.34 -10.06 5.36
N ASP A 145 -8.55 -10.15 5.92
CA ASP A 145 -9.47 -11.23 5.66
C ASP A 145 -10.10 -11.11 4.27
N TYR A 146 -10.44 -12.25 3.68
CA TYR A 146 -11.02 -12.29 2.34
C TYR A 146 -12.46 -11.86 2.26
N MET A 147 -13.22 -12.04 3.33
CA MET A 147 -14.61 -11.62 3.40
C MET A 147 -14.74 -10.09 3.42
N GLU A 148 -13.65 -9.35 3.60
CA GLU A 148 -13.67 -7.89 3.64
C GLU A 148 -13.49 -7.23 2.26
N TYR A 149 -13.19 -8.00 1.20
CA TYR A 149 -13.07 -7.54 -0.19
C TYR A 149 -12.26 -6.23 -0.33
N ARG A 150 -11.11 -6.18 0.35
CA ARG A 150 -10.27 -4.97 0.45
C ARG A 150 -9.23 -4.82 -0.66
N ILE A 151 -8.94 -5.88 -1.40
CA ILE A 151 -8.00 -5.83 -2.51
C ILE A 151 -8.69 -5.12 -3.67
N LEU A 152 -8.13 -3.99 -4.10
CA LEU A 152 -8.72 -3.14 -5.11
C LEU A 152 -8.19 -3.44 -6.51
N ALA A 153 -6.89 -3.70 -6.62
CA ALA A 153 -6.28 -3.96 -7.91
C ALA A 153 -4.97 -4.71 -7.77
N CYS A 154 -4.68 -5.53 -8.76
CA CYS A 154 -3.44 -6.29 -8.88
C CYS A 154 -2.66 -5.81 -10.10
N PHE A 155 -1.44 -5.33 -9.87
CA PHE A 155 -0.55 -4.85 -10.92
C PHE A 155 0.57 -5.84 -11.19
N GLU A 156 0.30 -6.79 -12.09
CA GLU A 156 1.25 -7.82 -12.49
C GLU A 156 2.35 -7.28 -13.41
N GLY A 157 3.52 -7.93 -13.36
CA GLY A 157 4.54 -7.83 -14.39
C GLY A 157 5.94 -8.09 -13.85
N ASP A 158 6.66 -9.02 -14.48
CA ASP A 158 8.06 -9.35 -14.14
C ASP A 158 9.09 -8.51 -14.91
N SER A 159 8.65 -7.64 -15.83
CA SER A 159 9.54 -6.78 -16.61
C SER A 159 9.94 -5.51 -15.85
N LEU A 160 11.18 -5.02 -16.01
CA LEU A 160 11.57 -3.72 -15.46
C LEU A 160 10.85 -2.53 -16.11
N GLU A 161 10.14 -2.76 -17.21
CA GLU A 161 9.46 -1.73 -17.98
C GLU A 161 8.28 -1.11 -17.22
N ILE A 162 8.26 0.23 -17.23
CA ILE A 162 7.21 1.06 -16.66
C ILE A 162 6.63 1.92 -17.78
N GLU A 163 5.31 1.96 -17.88
CA GLU A 163 4.59 2.82 -18.82
C GLU A 163 3.99 4.02 -18.08
N ARG A 164 4.11 5.21 -18.67
CA ARG A 164 3.38 6.39 -18.20
C ARG A 164 2.04 6.45 -18.91
N ARG A 165 0.96 6.37 -18.14
CA ARG A 165 -0.42 6.41 -18.65
C ARG A 165 -1.17 7.60 -18.08
N SER A 166 -2.08 8.13 -18.87
CA SER A 166 -3.00 9.17 -18.43
C SER A 166 -4.22 8.49 -17.78
N ILE A 167 -4.51 8.85 -16.52
CA ILE A 167 -5.57 8.25 -15.70
C ILE A 167 -6.43 9.37 -15.10
N SER A 168 -7.71 9.12 -14.85
CA SER A 168 -8.60 10.10 -14.21
C SER A 168 -9.10 9.57 -12.87
N PRO A 169 -9.13 10.40 -11.81
CA PRO A 169 -9.75 10.01 -10.54
C PRO A 169 -11.29 9.99 -10.60
N LEU A 170 -11.91 10.42 -11.71
CA LEU A 170 -13.36 10.51 -11.89
C LEU A 170 -13.79 9.84 -13.21
N LEU A 171 -14.67 8.84 -13.13
CA LEU A 171 -15.23 8.18 -14.33
C LEU A 171 -16.17 9.12 -15.11
N LYS A 172 -17.04 9.84 -14.40
CA LYS A 172 -18.07 10.71 -15.00
C LYS A 172 -17.54 12.06 -15.48
N SER A 173 -16.28 12.39 -15.17
CA SER A 173 -15.65 13.65 -15.57
C SER A 173 -14.18 13.42 -15.91
N PRO A 174 -13.89 12.68 -17.00
CA PRO A 174 -12.56 12.19 -17.34
C PRO A 174 -11.63 13.29 -17.90
N GLU A 175 -12.06 14.54 -17.90
CA GLU A 175 -11.29 15.68 -18.39
C GLU A 175 -10.13 16.04 -17.47
N HIS A 176 -10.32 15.85 -16.15
CA HIS A 176 -9.23 15.93 -15.19
C HIS A 176 -8.42 14.65 -15.25
N LYS A 177 -7.22 14.74 -15.85
CA LYS A 177 -6.31 13.60 -16.00
C LYS A 177 -4.99 13.85 -15.30
N LEU A 178 -4.55 12.82 -14.59
CA LEU A 178 -3.25 12.71 -13.98
C LEU A 178 -2.37 11.79 -14.82
N VAL A 179 -1.07 11.80 -14.53
CA VAL A 179 -0.11 10.87 -15.13
C VAL A 179 0.34 9.91 -14.05
N VAL A 180 0.26 8.61 -14.36
CA VAL A 180 0.67 7.54 -13.47
C VAL A 180 1.68 6.64 -14.16
N SER A 181 2.67 6.19 -13.41
CA SER A 181 3.64 5.19 -13.85
C SER A 181 3.12 3.81 -13.45
N ILE A 182 2.95 2.87 -14.37
CA ILE A 182 2.46 1.51 -14.06
C ILE A 182 3.38 0.44 -14.66
N PRO A 183 3.47 -0.76 -14.07
CA PRO A 183 4.13 -1.90 -14.71
C PRO A 183 3.59 -2.15 -16.12
N ARG A 184 4.48 -2.34 -17.09
CA ARG A 184 4.05 -2.65 -18.46
C ARG A 184 3.31 -3.99 -18.50
N GLY A 185 2.23 -4.05 -19.29
CA GLY A 185 1.44 -5.26 -19.49
C GLY A 185 0.47 -5.56 -18.35
N THR A 186 0.31 -4.63 -17.41
CA THR A 186 -0.62 -4.73 -16.30
C THR A 186 -2.05 -4.33 -16.70
N LEU A 187 -3.05 -4.81 -15.94
CA LEU A 187 -4.50 -4.63 -16.21
C LEU A 187 -5.01 -5.07 -17.61
N PRO A 188 -4.48 -6.15 -18.25
CA PRO A 188 -4.84 -6.50 -19.63
C PRO A 188 -6.23 -7.14 -19.79
N ILE A 189 -7.01 -7.24 -18.71
CA ILE A 189 -7.83 -8.43 -18.40
C ILE A 189 -9.03 -8.65 -19.33
N TYR A 190 -9.38 -7.72 -20.21
CA TYR A 190 -10.51 -7.94 -21.13
C TYR A 190 -10.15 -7.83 -22.61
N GLY A 191 -8.86 -7.88 -22.97
CA GLY A 191 -8.43 -7.89 -24.39
C GLY A 191 -8.88 -6.67 -25.20
N ASN A 192 -9.49 -5.69 -24.54
CA ASN A 192 -10.05 -4.50 -25.15
C ASN A 192 -9.11 -3.34 -24.90
N PHE A 193 -8.01 -3.33 -25.67
CA PHE A 193 -6.99 -2.28 -25.63
C PHE A 193 -7.54 -0.87 -25.90
N ASN A 194 -8.80 -0.75 -26.34
CA ASN A 194 -9.47 0.52 -26.59
C ASN A 194 -10.03 1.18 -25.32
N LEU A 195 -10.09 0.49 -24.18
CA LEU A 195 -10.51 1.09 -22.93
C LEU A 195 -9.41 1.98 -22.35
N SER A 196 -9.78 3.14 -21.82
CA SER A 196 -8.87 3.97 -21.03
C SER A 196 -8.40 3.21 -19.78
N ILE A 197 -7.21 3.53 -19.28
CA ILE A 197 -6.67 2.89 -18.06
C ILE A 197 -7.58 3.04 -16.84
N THR A 198 -8.32 4.15 -16.72
CA THR A 198 -9.30 4.37 -15.64
C THR A 198 -10.39 3.31 -15.65
N HIS A 199 -10.97 3.04 -16.83
CA HIS A 199 -12.01 2.02 -16.99
C HIS A 199 -11.45 0.60 -16.78
N GLN A 200 -10.21 0.33 -17.24
CA GLN A 200 -9.56 -0.96 -16.96
C GLN A 200 -9.39 -1.19 -15.46
N LEU A 201 -8.99 -0.15 -14.72
CA LEU A 201 -8.86 -0.19 -13.27
C LEU A 201 -10.22 -0.36 -12.57
N GLU A 202 -11.27 0.31 -13.07
CA GLU A 202 -12.64 0.11 -12.57
C GLU A 202 -13.11 -1.34 -12.74
N TYR A 203 -12.88 -1.95 -13.91
CA TYR A 203 -13.25 -3.35 -14.15
C TYR A 203 -12.47 -4.31 -13.26
N GLU A 204 -11.18 -4.07 -13.04
CA GLU A 204 -10.37 -4.82 -12.09
C GLU A 204 -10.91 -4.70 -10.66
N MET A 205 -11.23 -3.48 -10.23
CA MET A 205 -11.85 -3.26 -8.92
C MET A 205 -13.19 -3.99 -8.79
N LEU A 206 -14.02 -3.95 -9.83
CA LEU A 206 -15.31 -4.64 -9.85
C LEU A 206 -15.12 -6.16 -9.79
N SER A 207 -14.14 -6.73 -10.50
CA SER A 207 -13.88 -8.17 -10.50
C SER A 207 -13.42 -8.68 -9.13
N LEU A 208 -12.62 -7.89 -8.42
CA LEU A 208 -12.05 -8.25 -7.12
C LEU A 208 -12.99 -7.97 -5.94
N THR A 209 -13.79 -6.91 -6.02
CA THR A 209 -14.64 -6.46 -4.90
C THR A 209 -16.13 -6.74 -5.08
N GLY A 210 -16.55 -7.07 -6.30
CA GLY A 210 -17.96 -7.26 -6.66
C GLY A 210 -18.81 -5.99 -6.68
N VAL A 211 -18.25 -4.81 -6.38
CA VAL A 211 -19.00 -3.56 -6.24
C VAL A 211 -18.27 -2.40 -6.92
N GLN A 212 -18.98 -1.64 -7.75
CA GLN A 212 -18.49 -0.35 -8.24
C GLN A 212 -18.47 0.69 -7.12
N ASN A 213 -17.32 1.34 -6.92
CA ASN A 213 -17.17 2.34 -5.87
C ASN A 213 -16.26 3.49 -6.31
N ASP A 214 -16.89 4.55 -6.80
CA ASP A 214 -16.23 5.76 -7.33
C ASP A 214 -15.26 6.38 -6.30
N ALA A 215 -15.61 6.34 -5.01
CA ALA A 215 -14.78 6.91 -3.96
C ALA A 215 -13.49 6.09 -3.71
N LYS A 216 -13.59 4.76 -3.73
CA LYS A 216 -12.42 3.87 -3.66
C LYS A 216 -11.54 4.02 -4.92
N LEU A 217 -12.16 4.14 -6.10
CA LEU A 217 -11.43 4.33 -7.35
C LEU A 217 -10.67 5.65 -7.33
N CYS A 218 -11.34 6.75 -6.95
CA CYS A 218 -10.72 8.06 -6.79
C CYS A 218 -9.53 8.00 -5.83
N ALA A 219 -9.72 7.42 -4.64
CA ALA A 219 -8.65 7.27 -3.66
C ALA A 219 -7.47 6.44 -4.19
N LEU A 220 -7.74 5.37 -4.93
CA LEU A 220 -6.70 4.53 -5.53
C LEU A 220 -5.91 5.30 -6.59
N VAL A 221 -6.59 5.97 -7.52
CA VAL A 221 -5.93 6.76 -8.57
C VAL A 221 -5.04 7.85 -7.96
N LEU A 222 -5.57 8.60 -6.98
CA LEU A 222 -4.81 9.63 -6.27
C LEU A 222 -3.60 9.05 -5.53
N ALA A 223 -3.75 7.90 -4.87
CA ALA A 223 -2.66 7.21 -4.21
C ALA A 223 -1.58 6.72 -5.19
N MET A 224 -1.98 6.21 -6.35
CA MET A 224 -1.05 5.79 -7.41
C MET A 224 -0.30 6.97 -8.03
N CYS A 225 -0.91 8.16 -8.05
CA CYS A 225 -0.26 9.40 -8.45
C CYS A 225 0.55 10.06 -7.31
N ASP A 226 0.73 9.37 -6.17
CA ASP A 226 1.42 9.88 -4.97
C ASP A 226 0.90 11.27 -4.52
N CYS A 227 -0.41 11.49 -4.67
CA CYS A 227 -1.10 12.67 -4.15
C CYS A 227 -1.30 12.53 -2.64
N GLU A 228 -1.14 13.62 -1.91
CA GLU A 228 -1.50 13.64 -0.50
C GLU A 228 -3.01 13.72 -0.36
N MET A 229 -3.58 12.91 0.53
CA MET A 229 -5.02 12.82 0.71
C MET A 229 -5.42 13.01 2.16
N GLU A 230 -6.44 13.83 2.37
CA GLU A 230 -7.19 13.90 3.63
C GLU A 230 -8.65 13.56 3.35
N ARG A 231 -9.17 12.56 4.05
CA ARG A 231 -10.60 12.21 3.97
C ARG A 231 -11.37 12.90 5.10
N LYS A 232 -12.50 13.51 4.75
CA LYS A 232 -13.53 13.94 5.70
C LYS A 232 -14.85 13.23 5.38
N GLY A 233 -15.54 12.76 6.42
CA GLY A 233 -16.88 12.19 6.30
C GLY A 233 -17.86 13.06 7.07
N GLU A 234 -18.78 13.72 6.38
CA GLU A 234 -19.81 14.57 6.98
C GLU A 234 -21.13 14.34 6.24
N ASN A 235 -22.25 14.18 6.97
CA ASN A 235 -23.61 14.12 6.40
C ASN A 235 -23.80 13.16 5.22
N LYS A 236 -23.38 11.89 5.36
CA LYS A 236 -23.43 10.85 4.30
C LYS A 236 -22.65 11.20 3.03
N LYS A 237 -21.77 12.19 3.08
CA LYS A 237 -20.84 12.52 2.01
C LYS A 237 -19.41 12.22 2.43
N MET A 238 -18.66 11.64 1.51
CA MET A 238 -17.22 11.46 1.61
C MET A 238 -16.55 12.52 0.77
N THR A 239 -15.72 13.35 1.39
CA THR A 239 -14.83 14.27 0.68
C THR A 239 -13.40 13.79 0.80
N ILE A 240 -12.72 13.62 -0.34
CA ILE A 240 -11.28 13.42 -0.42
C ILE A 240 -10.67 14.76 -0.84
N LYS A 241 -9.93 15.39 0.07
CA LYS A 241 -9.08 16.52 -0.28
C LYS A 241 -7.77 15.97 -0.77
N ALA A 242 -7.35 16.36 -1.96
CA ALA A 242 -6.08 15.94 -2.53
C ALA A 242 -5.18 17.14 -2.80
N THR A 243 -3.90 17.01 -2.48
CA THR A 243 -2.85 17.89 -2.99
C THR A 243 -2.09 17.14 -4.07
N GLU A 244 -2.14 17.68 -5.28
CA GLU A 244 -1.47 17.12 -6.45
C GLU A 244 -0.11 17.75 -6.65
N TYR A 245 0.85 16.94 -7.08
CA TYR A 245 2.26 17.32 -7.17
C TYR A 245 2.83 17.05 -8.55
N CYS A 246 3.78 17.89 -8.98
CA CYS A 246 4.67 17.65 -10.12
C CYS A 246 6.10 17.45 -9.60
N GLY A 247 6.90 16.63 -10.29
CA GLY A 247 8.30 16.39 -9.93
C GLY A 247 8.55 15.04 -9.25
N HIS A 248 9.79 14.83 -8.79
CA HIS A 248 10.24 13.57 -8.19
C HIS A 248 9.89 13.54 -6.70
N TYR A 249 9.74 12.36 -6.07
CA TYR A 249 9.38 12.27 -4.64
C TYR A 249 10.24 13.08 -3.66
N MET A 250 11.52 13.34 -4.00
CA MET A 250 12.42 14.16 -3.18
C MET A 250 12.36 15.68 -3.50
N SER A 251 11.66 16.09 -4.56
CA SER A 251 11.49 17.48 -4.98
C SER A 251 10.17 17.63 -5.74
N LYS A 252 9.09 17.89 -4.99
CA LYS A 252 7.72 18.03 -5.48
C LYS A 252 7.29 19.50 -5.43
N SER A 253 6.67 19.99 -6.51
CA SER A 253 5.95 21.27 -6.53
C SER A 253 4.44 21.02 -6.54
N VAL A 254 3.67 21.82 -5.80
CA VAL A 254 2.21 21.70 -5.76
C VAL A 254 1.64 22.20 -7.10
N ILE A 255 0.85 21.36 -7.76
CA ILE A 255 0.11 21.72 -8.98
C ILE A 255 -1.25 22.31 -8.60
N GLY A 256 -1.93 21.70 -7.64
CA GLY A 256 -3.28 22.08 -7.26
C GLY A 256 -3.78 21.37 -6.01
N ARG A 257 -4.86 21.90 -5.46
CA ARG A 257 -5.61 21.30 -4.36
C ARG A 257 -7.05 21.10 -4.80
N TYR A 258 -7.53 19.87 -4.70
CA TYR A 258 -8.84 19.48 -5.20
C TYR A 258 -9.66 18.82 -4.11
N ASN A 259 -10.99 19.00 -4.18
CA ASN A 259 -11.93 18.34 -3.29
C ASN A 259 -12.83 17.44 -4.14
N TYR A 260 -12.72 16.13 -3.96
CA TYR A 260 -13.59 15.15 -4.60
C TYR A 260 -14.68 14.74 -3.61
N SER A 261 -15.95 14.92 -3.99
CA SER A 261 -17.08 14.61 -3.11
C SER A 261 -17.92 13.48 -3.70
N PHE A 262 -18.22 12.50 -2.85
CA PHE A 262 -18.98 11.31 -3.19
C PHE A 262 -20.11 11.10 -2.20
N ASP A 263 -21.27 10.68 -2.68
CA ASP A 263 -22.36 10.23 -1.81
C ASP A 263 -22.03 8.83 -1.28
N ILE A 264 -22.18 8.64 0.03
CA ILE A 264 -22.00 7.35 0.70
C ILE A 264 -23.37 6.67 0.70
N SER A 265 -23.63 5.82 -0.30
CA SER A 265 -24.71 4.84 -0.25
C SER A 265 -24.26 3.66 0.62
N TYR A 266 -24.95 3.45 1.74
CA TYR A 266 -24.80 2.27 2.61
C TYR A 266 -25.43 1.04 1.98
#